data_AF-A0A5E4CSL8-F1
#
_entry.id   AF-A0A5E4CSL8-F1
#
_cell.length_a   1.000
_cell.length_b   1.000
_cell.length_c   1.000
_cell.angle_alpha   90.00
_cell.angle_beta   90.00
_cell.angle_gamma   90.00
#
_symmetry.space_group_name_H-M   'P 1'
#
loop_
_entity.id
_entity.type
_entity.pdbx_description
1 polymer ?
#
loop_
_entity_poly.entity_id
_entity_poly.type
_entity_poly.pdbx_seq_one_letter_code
_entity_poly.pdbx_strand_id
1 'polypeptide(L)'
;MATRRLTFFLSFSFYKSNYVQRFHYSRPVRKGTVDPENEFASMWIERTSFVTAYKLPGILRWFEVVHMSQTTISPLENAIETMSTANEKILMMINQYQGDESLPINPLSMLLNGIVDPAVMGGFAKYEKAFFTEEYTREHPEDQDKLSRLKDLIAWQVE
;
A
#
# COMPACT_ATOMS: atom_id res chain seq x y z
N MET A 1 10.16 -20.47 -21.76
CA MET A 1 10.00 -19.02 -21.55
C MET A 1 9.57 -18.63 -20.12
N ALA A 2 9.00 -19.55 -19.30
CA ALA A 2 8.59 -19.27 -17.92
C ALA A 2 9.75 -19.04 -16.93
N THR A 3 10.89 -19.71 -17.11
CA THR A 3 12.02 -19.69 -16.16
C THR A 3 12.71 -18.32 -16.01
N ARG A 4 12.63 -17.45 -17.03
CA ARG A 4 13.22 -16.10 -17.01
C ARG A 4 12.36 -15.06 -16.29
N ARG A 5 11.03 -15.24 -16.22
CA ARG A 5 10.13 -14.32 -15.50
C ARG A 5 10.26 -14.48 -13.99
N LEU A 6 10.33 -15.73 -13.51
CA LEU A 6 10.42 -16.04 -12.08
C LEU A 6 11.70 -15.48 -11.43
N THR A 7 12.84 -15.59 -12.12
CA THR A 7 14.15 -15.07 -11.64
C THR A 7 14.19 -13.54 -11.55
N PHE A 8 13.49 -12.83 -12.43
CA PHE A 8 13.45 -11.37 -12.40
C PHE A 8 12.59 -10.82 -11.24
N PHE A 9 11.49 -11.49 -10.90
CA PHE A 9 10.65 -11.10 -9.76
C PHE A 9 11.29 -11.42 -8.39
N LEU A 10 11.97 -12.57 -8.27
CA LEU A 10 12.77 -12.89 -7.08
C LEU A 10 13.87 -11.85 -6.83
N SER A 11 14.46 -11.31 -7.89
CA SER A 11 15.43 -10.21 -7.83
C SER A 11 14.80 -8.93 -7.27
N PHE A 12 13.64 -8.49 -7.78
CA PHE A 12 13.03 -7.23 -7.34
C PHE A 12 12.58 -7.23 -5.88
N SER A 13 11.91 -8.30 -5.42
CA SER A 13 11.50 -8.43 -4.01
C SER A 13 12.71 -8.50 -3.06
N PHE A 14 13.81 -9.12 -3.49
CA PHE A 14 15.06 -9.13 -2.71
C PHE A 14 15.60 -7.71 -2.50
N TYR A 15 15.65 -6.87 -3.54
CA TYR A 15 16.12 -5.48 -3.45
C TYR A 15 15.16 -4.53 -2.73
N LYS A 16 13.86 -4.86 -2.60
CA LYS A 16 12.95 -4.11 -1.70
C LYS A 16 13.38 -4.22 -0.22
N SER A 17 14.04 -5.32 0.16
CA SER A 17 14.44 -5.61 1.55
C SER A 17 15.96 -5.65 1.78
N ASN A 18 16.76 -5.60 0.71
CA ASN A 18 18.22 -5.66 0.76
C ASN A 18 18.82 -4.57 -0.12
N TYR A 19 20.03 -4.14 0.24
CA TYR A 19 20.69 -2.96 -0.33
C TYR A 19 19.88 -1.66 -0.13
N VAL A 20 19.13 -1.61 0.97
CA VAL A 20 18.27 -0.48 1.35
C VAL A 20 19.04 0.52 2.20
N GLN A 21 18.75 1.80 2.01
CA GLN A 21 19.33 2.90 2.79
C GLN A 21 18.26 3.82 3.37
N ARG A 22 17.05 3.78 2.82
CA ARG A 22 15.91 4.60 3.24
C ARG A 22 14.88 3.70 3.91
N PHE A 23 14.43 4.13 5.08
CA PHE A 23 13.44 3.45 5.91
C PHE A 23 12.29 4.39 6.21
N HIS A 24 11.09 3.84 6.35
CA HIS A 24 9.90 4.60 6.70
C HIS A 24 9.25 4.05 7.96
N TYR A 25 8.89 4.94 8.88
CA TYR A 25 8.00 4.65 9.99
C TYR A 25 6.71 5.45 9.79
N SER A 26 5.59 4.75 9.71
CA SER A 26 4.27 5.34 9.46
C SER A 26 3.41 5.22 10.71
N ARG A 27 2.90 6.34 11.22
CA ARG A 27 2.01 6.40 12.38
C ARG A 27 0.65 6.97 11.99
N PRO A 28 -0.47 6.28 12.27
CA PRO A 28 -1.80 6.83 12.03
C PRO A 28 -2.13 7.94 13.02
N VAL A 29 -2.72 9.02 12.52
CA VAL A 29 -3.17 10.16 13.30
C VAL A 29 -4.55 10.59 12.80
N ARG A 30 -5.52 10.72 13.71
CA ARG A 30 -6.85 11.23 13.36
C ARG A 30 -6.82 12.75 13.36
N LYS A 31 -7.27 13.39 12.28
CA LYS A 31 -7.42 14.85 12.18
C LYS A 31 -8.82 15.19 11.66
N GLY A 32 -9.38 16.30 12.13
CA GLY A 32 -10.73 16.75 11.76
C GLY A 32 -11.84 16.02 12.52
N THR A 33 -13.07 16.16 12.04
CA THR A 33 -14.24 15.50 12.60
C THR A 33 -14.19 14.02 12.25
N VAL A 34 -14.16 13.16 13.27
CA VAL A 34 -14.16 11.70 13.08
C VAL A 34 -15.59 11.25 12.84
N ASP A 35 -15.86 10.73 11.63
CA ASP A 35 -17.10 10.02 11.34
C ASP A 35 -17.02 8.61 11.97
N PRO A 36 -17.90 8.25 12.92
CA PRO A 36 -17.95 6.91 13.50
C PRO A 36 -18.18 5.81 12.46
N GLU A 37 -18.87 6.12 11.35
CA GLU A 37 -19.14 5.18 10.27
C GLU A 37 -18.01 5.13 9.24
N ASN A 38 -17.10 6.11 9.22
CA ASN A 38 -16.01 6.17 8.25
C ASN A 38 -14.72 6.75 8.83
N GLU A 39 -14.04 5.94 9.65
CA GLU A 39 -12.77 6.37 10.26
C GLU A 39 -11.68 6.70 9.23
N PHE A 40 -11.75 6.12 8.03
CA PHE A 40 -10.76 6.32 6.97
C PHE A 40 -10.76 7.74 6.43
N ALA A 41 -11.89 8.44 6.43
CA ALA A 41 -11.98 9.83 5.96
C ALA A 41 -11.15 10.80 6.82
N SER A 42 -10.90 10.45 8.08
CA SER A 42 -10.14 11.27 9.04
C SER A 42 -8.74 10.71 9.35
N MET A 43 -8.34 9.61 8.68
CA MET A 43 -7.12 8.88 8.98
C MET A 43 -5.93 9.40 8.16
N TRP A 44 -5.13 10.26 8.78
CA TRP A 44 -3.87 10.73 8.23
C TRP A 44 -2.72 9.81 8.64
N ILE A 45 -1.66 9.77 7.84
CA ILE A 45 -0.41 9.10 8.24
C ILE A 45 0.70 10.13 8.40
N GLU A 46 1.35 10.12 9.55
CA GLU A 46 2.63 10.78 9.73
C GLU A 46 3.74 9.79 9.40
N ARG A 47 4.50 10.08 8.34
CA ARG A 47 5.60 9.23 7.87
C ARG A 47 6.94 9.89 8.18
N THR A 48 7.71 9.26 9.04
CA THR A 48 9.10 9.62 9.28
C THR A 48 9.99 8.78 8.36
N SER A 49 10.83 9.45 7.58
CA SER A 49 11.79 8.83 6.68
C SER A 49 13.19 8.97 7.26
N PHE A 50 13.91 7.86 7.33
CA PHE A 50 15.28 7.79 7.83
C PHE A 50 16.20 7.37 6.68
N VAL A 51 17.35 8.03 6.54
CA VAL A 51 18.41 7.61 5.62
C VAL A 51 19.64 7.28 6.43
N THR A 52 20.14 6.05 6.30
CA THR A 52 21.35 5.59 6.97
C THR A 52 22.61 6.06 6.24
N ALA A 53 23.74 6.15 6.95
CA ALA A 53 25.03 6.53 6.35
C ALA A 53 25.42 5.62 5.16
N TYR A 54 25.15 4.32 5.28
CA TYR A 54 25.43 3.31 4.26
C TYR A 54 24.25 2.36 4.06
N LYS A 55 24.24 1.63 2.94
CA LYS A 55 23.24 0.61 2.62
C LYS A 55 23.34 -0.60 3.54
N LEU A 56 22.20 -1.22 3.83
CA LEU A 56 22.09 -2.50 4.53
C LEU A 56 21.66 -3.61 3.56
N PRO A 57 22.24 -4.81 3.63
CA PRO A 57 23.36 -5.18 4.50
C PRO A 57 24.68 -4.49 4.11
N GLY A 58 25.55 -4.26 5.09
CA GLY A 58 26.89 -3.71 4.88
C GLY A 58 27.90 -4.40 5.80
N ILE A 59 29.07 -3.78 6.02
CA ILE A 59 30.11 -4.32 6.92
C ILE A 59 29.57 -4.53 8.34
N LEU A 60 28.70 -3.61 8.79
CA LEU A 60 28.00 -3.68 10.06
C LEU A 60 26.52 -4.03 9.86
N ARG A 61 25.90 -4.53 10.93
CA ARG A 61 24.46 -4.83 10.98
C ARG A 61 23.59 -3.61 11.26
N TRP A 62 24.21 -2.46 11.54
CA TRP A 62 23.55 -1.19 11.76
C TRP A 62 24.43 -0.06 11.22
N PHE A 63 23.79 1.04 10.85
CA PHE A 63 24.43 2.30 10.51
C PHE A 63 23.62 3.44 11.12
N GLU A 64 24.29 4.53 11.47
CA GLU A 64 23.62 5.71 11.99
C GLU A 64 22.72 6.36 10.93
N VAL A 65 21.69 7.07 11.40
CA VAL A 65 20.82 7.88 10.55
C VAL A 65 21.48 9.24 10.33
N VAL A 66 21.75 9.57 9.06
CA VAL A 66 22.37 10.84 8.67
C VAL A 66 21.36 11.87 8.18
N HIS A 67 20.16 11.44 7.78
CA HIS A 67 19.09 12.32 7.39
C HIS A 67 17.74 11.79 7.89
N MET A 68 16.93 12.69 8.42
CA MET A 68 15.59 12.43 8.90
C MET A 68 14.65 13.50 8.35
N SER A 69 13.52 13.07 7.78
CA SER A 69 12.46 13.97 7.33
C SER A 69 11.10 13.44 7.75
N GLN A 70 10.14 14.34 7.97
CA GLN A 70 8.77 13.97 8.30
C GLN A 70 7.82 14.53 7.24
N THR A 71 6.91 13.69 6.77
CA THR A 71 5.84 14.08 5.85
C THR A 71 4.51 13.62 6.41
N THR A 72 3.45 14.34 6.02
CA THR A 72 2.07 13.97 6.31
C THR A 72 1.44 13.47 5.02
N ILE A 73 0.72 12.36 5.10
CA ILE A 73 0.01 11.72 3.98
C ILE A 73 -1.48 11.84 4.27
N SER A 74 -2.23 12.34 3.27
CA SER A 74 -3.67 12.54 3.41
C SER A 74 -4.46 11.23 3.48
N PRO A 75 -5.71 11.26 3.98
CA PRO A 75 -6.60 10.11 3.92
C PRO A 75 -6.76 9.51 2.53
N LEU A 76 -6.87 10.35 1.50
CA LEU A 76 -6.97 9.91 0.11
C LEU A 76 -5.67 9.26 -0.38
N GLU A 77 -4.51 9.86 -0.08
CA GLU A 77 -3.20 9.29 -0.44
C GLU A 77 -2.96 7.95 0.27
N ASN A 78 -3.37 7.83 1.54
CA ASN A 78 -3.32 6.59 2.29
C ASN A 78 -4.23 5.50 1.68
N ALA A 79 -5.43 5.86 1.22
CA ALA A 79 -6.32 4.95 0.51
C ALA A 79 -5.69 4.44 -0.80
N ILE A 80 -5.04 5.32 -1.56
CA ILE A 80 -4.31 4.98 -2.79
C ILE A 80 -3.15 4.02 -2.49
N GLU A 81 -2.33 4.30 -1.48
CA GLU A 81 -1.23 3.42 -1.07
C GLU A 81 -1.74 2.04 -0.61
N THR A 82 -2.85 2.02 0.13
CA THR A 82 -3.48 0.80 0.63
C THR A 82 -4.00 -0.06 -0.52
N MET A 83 -4.74 0.55 -1.47
CA MET A 83 -5.23 -0.14 -2.67
C MET A 83 -4.09 -0.65 -3.54
N SER A 84 -3.08 0.18 -3.81
CA SER A 84 -1.90 -0.22 -4.59
C SER A 84 -1.17 -1.39 -3.95
N THR A 85 -1.02 -1.38 -2.62
CA THR A 85 -0.36 -2.47 -1.88
C THR A 85 -1.16 -3.76 -1.93
N ALA A 86 -2.49 -3.70 -1.80
CA ALA A 86 -3.36 -4.87 -1.92
C ALA A 86 -3.26 -5.49 -3.33
N ASN A 87 -3.30 -4.63 -4.34
CA ASN A 87 -3.18 -5.00 -5.76
C ASN A 87 -1.81 -5.65 -6.06
N GLU A 88 -0.71 -5.07 -5.58
CA GLU A 88 0.62 -5.68 -5.69
C GLU A 88 0.69 -7.06 -5.02
N LYS A 89 0.05 -7.22 -3.84
CA LYS A 89 0.02 -8.51 -3.13
C LYS A 89 -0.75 -9.57 -3.92
N ILE A 90 -1.88 -9.22 -4.54
CA ILE A 90 -2.64 -10.13 -5.41
C ILE A 90 -1.74 -10.60 -6.57
N LEU A 91 -1.08 -9.66 -7.28
CA LEU A 91 -0.17 -10.01 -8.38
C LEU A 91 0.97 -10.92 -7.95
N MET A 92 1.60 -10.61 -6.81
CA MET A 92 2.68 -11.44 -6.28
C MET A 92 2.18 -12.86 -6.02
N MET A 93 1.00 -13.00 -5.42
CA MET A 93 0.40 -14.31 -5.16
C MET A 93 0.08 -15.05 -6.45
N ILE A 94 -0.55 -14.40 -7.44
CA ILE A 94 -0.84 -15.01 -8.75
C ILE A 94 0.45 -15.54 -9.40
N ASN A 95 1.50 -14.72 -9.47
CA ASN A 95 2.77 -15.13 -10.06
C ASN A 95 3.44 -16.28 -9.29
N GLN A 96 3.29 -16.31 -7.97
CA GLN A 96 3.85 -17.36 -7.13
C GLN A 96 3.18 -18.72 -7.41
N TYR A 97 1.85 -18.79 -7.43
CA TYR A 97 1.11 -20.04 -7.70
C TYR A 97 1.18 -20.47 -9.17
N GLN A 98 1.32 -19.53 -10.12
CA GLN A 98 1.61 -19.88 -11.51
C GLN A 98 3.02 -20.47 -11.69
N GLY A 99 3.95 -20.13 -10.80
CA GLY A 99 5.32 -20.66 -10.80
C GLY A 99 5.46 -22.01 -10.11
N ASP A 100 4.60 -22.30 -9.13
CA ASP A 100 4.61 -23.52 -8.34
C ASP A 100 3.19 -23.89 -7.85
N GLU A 101 2.58 -24.87 -8.54
CA GLU A 101 1.23 -25.36 -8.21
C GLU A 101 1.19 -26.25 -6.96
N SER A 102 2.35 -26.64 -6.40
CA SER A 102 2.41 -27.47 -5.19
C SER A 102 2.20 -26.70 -3.89
N LEU A 103 2.16 -25.36 -3.98
CA LEU A 103 2.01 -24.49 -2.83
C LEU A 103 0.64 -24.69 -2.14
N PRO A 104 0.58 -24.70 -0.80
CA PRO A 104 -0.69 -24.80 -0.07
C PRO A 104 -1.62 -23.64 -0.44
N ILE A 105 -2.91 -23.89 -0.70
CA ILE A 105 -3.85 -22.86 -1.16
C ILE A 105 -4.26 -21.83 -0.09
N ASN A 106 -4.11 -22.17 1.19
CA ASN A 106 -4.63 -21.38 2.32
C ASN A 106 -4.23 -19.89 2.31
N PRO A 107 -2.96 -19.50 2.04
CA PRO A 107 -2.57 -18.09 1.96
C PRO A 107 -3.32 -17.31 0.86
N LEU A 108 -3.50 -17.92 -0.32
CA LEU A 108 -4.24 -17.30 -1.42
C LEU A 108 -5.73 -17.17 -1.07
N SER A 109 -6.36 -18.22 -0.53
CA SER A 109 -7.76 -18.17 -0.10
C SER A 109 -8.00 -17.09 0.95
N MET A 110 -7.13 -16.99 1.95
CA MET A 110 -7.24 -15.96 3.00
C MET A 110 -7.10 -14.55 2.43
N LEU A 111 -6.14 -14.32 1.52
CA LEU A 111 -5.94 -13.03 0.89
C LEU A 111 -7.16 -12.61 0.05
N LEU A 112 -7.65 -13.51 -0.81
CA LEU A 112 -8.79 -13.22 -1.69
C LEU A 112 -10.06 -12.97 -0.89
N ASN A 113 -10.36 -13.80 0.11
CA ASN A 113 -11.55 -13.61 0.95
C ASN A 113 -11.50 -12.27 1.68
N GLY A 114 -10.35 -11.86 2.20
CA GLY A 114 -10.20 -10.59 2.90
C GLY A 114 -10.38 -9.35 2.00
N ILE A 115 -10.23 -9.49 0.68
CA ILE A 115 -10.39 -8.42 -0.30
C ILE A 115 -11.81 -8.43 -0.90
N VAL A 116 -12.32 -9.60 -1.26
CA VAL A 116 -13.63 -9.78 -1.92
C VAL A 116 -14.79 -9.61 -0.95
N ASP A 117 -14.66 -10.11 0.28
CA ASP A 117 -15.67 -10.00 1.34
C ASP A 117 -15.09 -9.37 2.61
N PRO A 118 -14.81 -8.05 2.60
CA PRO A 118 -14.15 -7.35 3.69
C PRO A 118 -15.12 -7.01 4.84
N ALA A 119 -15.78 -8.02 5.41
CA ALA A 119 -16.86 -7.89 6.40
C ALA A 119 -16.50 -7.09 7.67
N VAL A 120 -15.21 -7.00 8.02
CA VAL A 120 -14.74 -6.29 9.22
C VAL A 120 -14.35 -4.84 8.91
N MET A 121 -13.54 -4.62 7.87
CA MET A 121 -12.98 -3.29 7.56
C MET A 121 -13.83 -2.48 6.57
N GLY A 122 -14.84 -3.10 5.93
CA GLY A 122 -15.77 -2.45 5.00
C GLY A 122 -15.23 -2.22 3.58
N GLY A 123 -13.99 -2.60 3.30
CA GLY A 123 -13.41 -2.58 1.95
C GLY A 123 -13.30 -1.20 1.32
N PHE A 124 -13.16 -1.19 -0.01
CA PHE A 124 -13.07 0.07 -0.77
C PHE A 124 -14.38 0.88 -0.76
N ALA A 125 -15.52 0.28 -0.40
CA ALA A 125 -16.79 0.99 -0.23
C ALA A 125 -16.70 2.12 0.80
N LYS A 126 -15.79 2.01 1.79
CA LYS A 126 -15.48 3.10 2.73
C LYS A 126 -14.77 4.26 2.03
N TYR A 127 -13.90 4.00 1.06
CA TYR A 127 -13.25 5.02 0.26
C TYR A 127 -14.22 5.73 -0.68
N GLU A 128 -15.16 4.99 -1.29
CA GLU A 128 -16.20 5.61 -2.13
C GLU A 128 -17.05 6.60 -1.33
N LYS A 129 -17.51 6.19 -0.15
CA LYS A 129 -18.29 7.05 0.76
C LYS A 129 -17.49 8.25 1.29
N ALA A 130 -16.16 8.14 1.39
CA ALA A 130 -15.30 9.22 1.89
C ALA A 130 -14.95 10.23 0.80
N PHE A 131 -14.53 9.75 -0.38
CA PHE A 131 -13.80 10.57 -1.35
C PHE A 131 -14.55 10.77 -2.68
N PHE A 132 -15.55 9.93 -2.99
CA PHE A 132 -16.30 10.02 -4.25
C PHE A 132 -17.64 10.73 -4.10
N THR A 133 -17.69 11.72 -3.21
CA THR A 133 -18.84 12.60 -3.03
C THR A 133 -18.66 13.89 -3.84
N GLU A 134 -19.78 14.50 -4.25
CA GLU A 134 -19.75 15.81 -4.93
C GLU A 134 -19.16 16.89 -4.02
N GLU A 135 -19.44 16.81 -2.72
CA GLU A 135 -18.92 17.72 -1.70
C GLU A 135 -17.39 17.65 -1.62
N TYR A 136 -16.81 16.44 -1.48
CA TYR A 136 -15.36 16.27 -1.42
C TYR A 136 -14.67 16.80 -2.69
N THR A 137 -15.23 16.49 -3.86
CA THR A 137 -14.67 16.92 -5.15
C THR A 137 -14.70 18.43 -5.33
N ARG A 138 -15.72 19.10 -4.80
CA ARG A 138 -15.84 20.57 -4.84
C ARG A 138 -14.87 21.24 -3.86
N GLU A 139 -14.65 20.64 -2.69
CA GLU A 139 -13.77 21.18 -1.64
C GLU A 139 -12.29 20.96 -1.92
N HIS A 140 -11.93 19.89 -2.64
CA HIS A 140 -10.55 19.49 -2.93
C HIS A 140 -10.30 19.35 -4.45
N PRO A 141 -10.44 20.43 -5.25
CA PRO A 141 -10.22 20.38 -6.69
C PRO A 141 -8.79 19.93 -7.06
N GLU A 142 -7.80 20.16 -6.19
CA GLU A 142 -6.41 19.74 -6.35
C GLU A 142 -6.21 18.21 -6.32
N ASP A 143 -7.17 17.47 -5.76
CA ASP A 143 -7.08 16.01 -5.61
C ASP A 143 -7.67 15.25 -6.81
N GLN A 144 -8.12 15.94 -7.87
CA GLN A 144 -8.78 15.33 -9.03
C GLN A 144 -7.99 14.17 -9.65
N ASP A 145 -6.68 14.35 -9.84
CA ASP A 145 -5.80 13.30 -10.39
C ASP A 145 -5.68 12.09 -9.43
N LYS A 146 -5.64 12.35 -8.11
CA LYS A 146 -5.59 11.30 -7.09
C LYS A 146 -6.89 10.51 -7.01
N LEU A 147 -8.03 11.21 -7.13
CA LEU A 147 -9.35 10.57 -7.21
C LEU A 147 -9.46 9.67 -8.44
N SER A 148 -8.98 10.12 -9.61
CA SER A 148 -8.91 9.28 -10.81
C SER A 148 -8.02 8.07 -10.57
N ARG A 149 -6.85 8.27 -9.96
CA ARG A 149 -5.92 7.18 -9.65
C ARG A 149 -6.53 6.14 -8.72
N LEU A 150 -7.29 6.55 -7.71
CA LEU A 150 -7.97 5.63 -6.80
C LEU A 150 -9.05 4.82 -7.54
N LYS A 151 -9.83 5.45 -8.42
CA LYS A 151 -10.81 4.76 -9.26
C LYS A 151 -10.15 3.71 -10.16
N ASP A 152 -9.04 4.07 -10.81
CA ASP A 152 -8.28 3.15 -11.64
C ASP A 152 -7.77 1.94 -10.85
N LEU A 153 -7.27 2.17 -9.62
CA LEU A 153 -6.81 1.09 -8.75
C LEU A 153 -7.94 0.15 -8.29
N ILE A 154 -9.14 0.68 -8.05
CA ILE A 154 -10.32 -0.13 -7.71
C ILE A 154 -10.76 -0.94 -8.93
N ALA A 155 -10.86 -0.32 -10.11
CA ALA A 155 -11.22 -1.01 -11.34
C ALA A 155 -10.24 -2.14 -11.66
N TRP A 156 -8.94 -1.84 -11.56
CA TRP A 156 -7.87 -2.80 -11.82
C TRP A 156 -7.83 -3.97 -10.83
N GLN A 157 -8.33 -3.79 -9.59
CA GLN A 157 -8.38 -4.88 -8.60
C GLN A 157 -9.34 -6.02 -9.00
N VAL A 158 -10.32 -5.71 -9.85
CA VAL A 158 -11.35 -6.68 -10.30
C VAL A 158 -10.92 -7.42 -11.57
N GLU A 159 -9.94 -6.90 -12.31
CA GLU A 159 -9.36 -7.54 -13.50
C GLU A 159 -8.46 -8.75 -13.17
#